data_AF-A0A2D6LCW9-F1
#
_entry.id   AF-A0A2D6LCW9-F1
#
_cell.length_a   1.000
_cell.length_b   1.000
_cell.length_c   1.000
_cell.angle_alpha   90.00
_cell.angle_beta   90.00
_cell.angle_gamma   90.00
#
_symmetry.space_group_name_H-M   'P 1'
#
loop_
_entity.id
_entity.type
_entity.pdbx_description
1 polymer ?
#
loop_
_entity_poly.entity_id
_entity_poly.type
_entity_poly.pdbx_seq_one_letter_code
_entity_poly.pdbx_strand_id
1 'polypeptide(L)'
;MKRINLFYSLLGLPATLILLGSCQAVFTYSPLEFLQRDVTSLPPEQQVGRAEDALSSGDTVEMKEAYDAVSSLLEASPEDTELQLLAADLAFGASGVTEVFTSILQDPEALAESTPEDLVEILDTLDLDLIAEGTTLIESAVAAEAEVAAPQLILASASIIASAADEAGGFEELATLDENDPADAEVIDKLESAQQLLGAVEDEGTADLLEMLGIDFSFGG
;
A
#
# COMPACT_ATOMS: atom_id res chain seq x y z
N MET A 1 -11.27 -11.03 69.21
CA MET A 1 -10.86 -11.78 68.00
C MET A 1 -11.58 -11.20 66.79
N LYS A 2 -10.87 -10.48 65.90
CA LYS A 2 -11.37 -9.93 64.63
C LYS A 2 -10.72 -10.72 63.49
N ARG A 3 -11.42 -11.69 62.91
CA ARG A 3 -10.99 -12.52 61.78
C ARG A 3 -12.12 -12.60 60.75
N ILE A 4 -12.47 -11.48 60.11
CA ILE A 4 -13.56 -11.46 59.10
C ILE A 4 -13.18 -10.70 57.81
N ASN A 5 -12.10 -9.91 57.76
CA ASN A 5 -11.91 -8.97 56.64
C ASN A 5 -10.94 -9.39 55.53
N LEU A 6 -10.27 -10.56 55.61
CA LEU A 6 -9.29 -10.95 54.57
C LEU A 6 -9.93 -11.68 53.37
N PHE A 7 -11.08 -12.35 53.56
CA PHE A 7 -11.71 -13.16 52.52
C PHE A 7 -12.42 -12.32 51.43
N TYR A 8 -12.98 -11.17 51.80
CA TYR A 8 -13.65 -10.27 50.85
C TYR A 8 -12.67 -9.57 49.90
N SER A 9 -11.40 -9.36 50.31
CA SER A 9 -10.40 -8.72 49.45
C SER A 9 -9.84 -9.65 48.36
N LEU A 10 -9.88 -10.98 48.58
CA LEU A 10 -9.37 -11.96 47.63
C LEU A 10 -10.41 -12.33 46.54
N LEU A 11 -11.71 -12.21 46.87
CA LEU A 11 -12.81 -12.50 45.94
C LEU A 11 -13.20 -11.29 45.07
N GLY A 12 -12.86 -10.07 45.48
CA GLY A 12 -13.19 -8.84 44.73
C GLY A 12 -12.33 -8.64 43.47
N LEU A 13 -11.05 -9.02 43.52
CA LEU A 13 -10.10 -8.83 42.41
C LEU A 13 -10.49 -9.61 41.12
N PRO A 14 -10.90 -10.89 41.17
CA PRO A 14 -11.35 -11.59 39.96
C PRO A 14 -12.69 -11.05 39.41
N ALA A 15 -13.61 -10.58 40.27
CA ALA A 15 -14.87 -10.01 39.82
C ALA A 15 -14.68 -8.69 39.05
N THR A 16 -13.72 -7.86 39.48
CA THR A 16 -13.36 -6.63 38.77
C THR A 16 -12.64 -6.92 37.45
N LEU A 17 -11.80 -7.96 37.39
CA LEU A 17 -11.14 -8.39 36.14
C LEU A 17 -12.13 -8.94 35.10
N ILE A 18 -13.17 -9.66 35.52
CA ILE A 18 -14.22 -10.16 34.62
C ILE A 18 -15.06 -9.00 34.05
N LEU A 19 -15.37 -7.98 34.87
CA LEU A 19 -16.07 -6.78 34.40
C LEU A 19 -15.26 -5.96 33.40
N LEU A 20 -13.94 -5.87 33.57
CA LEU A 20 -13.06 -5.17 32.64
C LEU A 20 -12.86 -5.94 31.32
N GLY A 21 -12.81 -7.27 31.36
CA GLY A 21 -12.73 -8.12 30.16
C GLY A 21 -13.97 -8.06 29.28
N SER A 22 -15.17 -7.89 29.88
CA SER A 22 -16.42 -7.71 29.12
C SER A 22 -16.56 -6.36 28.43
N CYS A 23 -15.75 -5.35 28.76
CA CYS A 23 -15.82 -4.05 28.07
C CYS A 23 -15.17 -4.07 26.69
N GLN A 24 -14.14 -4.89 26.43
CA GLN A 24 -13.50 -4.92 25.12
C GLN A 24 -14.40 -5.56 24.05
N ALA A 25 -15.21 -6.56 24.41
CA ALA A 25 -16.14 -7.19 23.47
C ALA A 25 -17.28 -6.24 23.01
N VAL A 26 -17.65 -5.24 23.80
CA VAL A 26 -18.76 -4.31 23.50
C VAL A 26 -18.34 -3.17 22.56
N PHE A 27 -17.06 -2.78 22.55
CA PHE A 27 -16.55 -1.77 21.61
C PHE A 27 -16.08 -2.36 20.28
N THR A 28 -15.67 -3.64 20.25
CA THR A 28 -15.22 -4.30 19.02
C THR A 28 -16.39 -4.79 18.16
N TYR A 29 -17.51 -5.15 18.78
CA TYR A 29 -18.81 -5.35 18.12
C TYR A 29 -19.77 -4.29 18.64
N SER A 30 -19.48 -3.02 18.38
CA SER A 30 -20.36 -1.94 18.78
C SER A 30 -21.60 -2.00 17.88
N PRO A 31 -22.83 -2.19 18.42
CA PRO A 31 -24.08 -2.09 17.66
C PRO A 31 -24.35 -0.67 17.13
N LEU A 32 -23.34 0.21 17.17
CA LEU A 32 -23.30 1.55 16.60
C LEU A 32 -22.49 1.60 15.29
N GLU A 33 -22.09 0.48 14.69
CA GLU A 33 -21.63 0.49 13.28
C GLU A 33 -22.63 1.22 12.37
N PHE A 34 -23.94 1.14 12.65
CA PHE A 34 -24.95 1.90 11.91
C PHE A 34 -24.86 3.44 12.11
N LEU A 35 -24.18 3.91 13.17
CA LEU A 35 -23.91 5.33 13.41
C LEU A 35 -22.55 5.76 12.86
N GLN A 36 -21.73 4.84 12.35
CA GLN A 36 -20.54 5.24 11.61
C GLN A 36 -21.03 5.96 10.35
N ARG A 37 -20.59 7.22 10.22
CA ARG A 37 -21.09 8.11 9.18
C ARG A 37 -20.47 7.66 7.87
N ASP A 38 -21.31 7.35 6.88
CA ASP A 38 -20.88 7.03 5.53
C ASP A 38 -19.92 8.12 5.01
N VAL A 39 -18.68 7.73 4.71
CA VAL A 39 -17.59 8.63 4.31
C VAL A 39 -17.93 9.35 3.01
N THR A 40 -18.64 8.68 2.09
CA THR A 40 -19.03 9.26 0.80
C THR A 40 -20.08 10.37 0.95
N SER A 41 -20.79 10.42 2.09
CA SER A 41 -21.79 11.44 2.40
C SER A 41 -21.22 12.72 3.02
N LEU A 42 -19.92 12.73 3.33
CA LEU A 42 -19.26 13.89 3.94
C LEU A 42 -19.02 15.00 2.89
N PRO A 43 -18.89 16.28 3.31
CA PRO A 43 -18.35 17.33 2.44
C PRO A 43 -16.94 16.97 1.94
N PRO A 44 -16.52 17.37 0.73
CA PRO A 44 -15.23 16.97 0.14
C PRO A 44 -14.02 17.20 1.07
N GLU A 45 -13.92 18.36 1.72
CA GLU A 45 -12.85 18.65 2.68
C GLU A 45 -12.79 17.66 3.86
N GLN A 46 -13.95 17.15 4.30
CA GLN A 46 -14.00 16.14 5.37
C GLN A 46 -13.65 14.74 4.86
N GLN A 47 -13.88 14.45 3.59
CA GLN A 47 -13.45 13.19 2.97
C GLN A 47 -11.92 13.14 2.88
N VAL A 48 -11.29 14.23 2.43
CA VAL A 48 -9.82 14.37 2.36
C VAL A 48 -9.20 14.21 3.76
N GLY A 49 -9.71 14.92 4.77
CA GLY A 49 -9.19 14.75 6.13
C GLY A 49 -9.38 13.34 6.68
N ARG A 50 -10.47 12.65 6.34
CA ARG A 50 -10.69 11.25 6.73
C ARG A 50 -9.74 10.30 6.02
N ALA A 51 -9.39 10.59 4.77
CA ALA A 51 -8.39 9.86 4.00
C ALA A 51 -6.99 9.97 4.60
N GLU A 52 -6.57 11.16 4.99
CA GLU A 52 -5.29 11.38 5.69
C GLU A 52 -5.24 10.64 7.06
N ASP A 53 -6.36 10.64 7.80
CA ASP A 53 -6.50 9.88 9.04
C ASP A 53 -6.40 8.37 8.77
N ALA A 54 -7.01 7.87 7.70
CA ALA A 54 -6.97 6.45 7.31
C ALA A 54 -5.54 6.02 6.97
N LEU A 55 -4.80 6.81 6.17
CA LEU A 55 -3.38 6.57 5.92
C LEU A 55 -2.55 6.49 7.20
N SER A 56 -2.81 7.41 8.13
CA SER A 56 -2.09 7.47 9.40
C SER A 56 -2.42 6.29 10.34
N SER A 57 -3.56 5.63 10.14
CA SER A 57 -4.01 4.52 10.98
C SER A 57 -3.28 3.21 10.69
N GLY A 58 -2.82 3.01 9.45
CA GLY A 58 -2.30 1.73 8.99
C GLY A 58 -3.38 0.66 8.71
N ASP A 59 -4.67 0.98 8.87
CA ASP A 59 -5.76 0.02 8.64
C ASP A 59 -6.13 -0.03 7.15
N THR A 60 -5.83 -1.16 6.50
CA THR A 60 -6.05 -1.35 5.06
C THR A 60 -7.53 -1.28 4.67
N VAL A 61 -8.45 -1.63 5.58
CA VAL A 61 -9.90 -1.54 5.34
C VAL A 61 -10.34 -0.08 5.37
N GLU A 62 -9.91 0.69 6.38
CA GLU A 62 -10.21 2.13 6.44
C GLU A 62 -9.60 2.88 5.24
N MET A 63 -8.41 2.49 4.78
CA MET A 63 -7.79 3.06 3.58
C MET A 63 -8.59 2.74 2.31
N LYS A 64 -9.13 1.53 2.16
CA LYS A 64 -9.95 1.17 1.00
C LYS A 64 -11.25 1.99 0.95
N GLU A 65 -11.92 2.14 2.10
CA GLU A 65 -13.13 2.97 2.20
C GLU A 65 -12.84 4.46 1.90
N ALA A 66 -11.70 4.95 2.37
CA ALA A 66 -11.25 6.31 2.06
C ALA A 66 -10.87 6.47 0.58
N TYR A 67 -10.23 5.47 -0.02
CA TYR A 67 -9.92 5.42 -1.45
C TYR A 67 -11.20 5.59 -2.29
N ASP A 68 -12.23 4.78 -2.05
CA ASP A 68 -13.49 4.84 -2.79
C ASP A 68 -14.14 6.24 -2.73
N ALA A 69 -14.06 6.89 -1.56
CA ALA A 69 -14.55 8.25 -1.37
C ALA A 69 -13.73 9.29 -2.15
N VAL A 70 -12.39 9.23 -2.07
CA VAL A 70 -11.49 10.14 -2.78
C VAL A 70 -11.56 9.93 -4.30
N SER A 71 -11.63 8.69 -4.78
CA SER A 71 -11.81 8.37 -6.20
C SER A 71 -13.10 8.98 -6.75
N SER A 72 -14.18 8.98 -5.98
CA SER A 72 -15.43 9.65 -6.36
C SER A 72 -15.26 11.18 -6.47
N LEU A 73 -14.37 11.79 -5.69
CA LEU A 73 -14.03 13.21 -5.83
C LEU A 73 -13.16 13.45 -7.07
N LEU A 74 -12.22 12.55 -7.37
CA LEU A 74 -11.37 12.59 -8.56
C LEU A 74 -12.18 12.48 -9.86
N GLU A 75 -13.25 11.70 -9.90
CA GLU A 75 -14.16 11.68 -11.06
C GLU A 75 -14.72 13.07 -11.39
N ALA A 76 -14.91 13.93 -10.37
CA ALA A 76 -15.40 15.29 -10.54
C ALA A 76 -14.29 16.31 -10.85
N SER A 77 -13.05 16.01 -10.46
CA SER A 77 -11.87 16.88 -10.60
C SER A 77 -10.64 16.05 -11.00
N PRO A 78 -10.61 15.46 -12.21
CA PRO A 78 -9.56 14.52 -12.59
C PRO A 78 -8.18 15.18 -12.72
N GLU A 79 -8.10 16.50 -12.84
CA GLU A 79 -6.87 17.27 -12.89
C GLU A 79 -6.28 17.64 -11.52
N ASP A 80 -6.95 17.28 -10.42
CA ASP A 80 -6.48 17.58 -9.07
C ASP A 80 -5.37 16.60 -8.67
N THR A 81 -4.12 17.02 -8.91
CA THR A 81 -2.94 16.19 -8.65
C THR A 81 -2.73 15.88 -7.17
N GLU A 82 -3.15 16.76 -6.25
CA GLU A 82 -3.07 16.49 -4.81
C GLU A 82 -4.02 15.34 -4.43
N LEU A 83 -5.25 15.36 -4.97
CA LEU A 83 -6.18 14.24 -4.80
C LEU A 83 -5.68 12.96 -5.47
N GLN A 84 -5.04 13.04 -6.63
CA GLN A 84 -4.47 11.86 -7.31
C GLN A 84 -3.40 11.18 -6.43
N LEU A 85 -2.48 11.97 -5.87
CA LEU A 85 -1.43 11.45 -4.99
C LEU A 85 -2.01 10.85 -3.70
N LEU A 86 -3.00 11.51 -3.09
CA LEU A 86 -3.68 10.97 -1.92
C LEU A 86 -4.41 9.65 -2.22
N ALA A 87 -5.10 9.57 -3.36
CA ALA A 87 -5.75 8.34 -3.81
C ALA A 87 -4.73 7.24 -4.10
N ALA A 88 -3.58 7.57 -4.69
CA ALA A 88 -2.52 6.60 -4.92
C ALA A 88 -1.96 6.03 -3.62
N ASP A 89 -1.66 6.88 -2.63
CA ASP A 89 -1.19 6.42 -1.31
C ASP A 89 -2.20 5.51 -0.63
N LEU A 90 -3.49 5.86 -0.71
CA LEU A 90 -4.57 5.05 -0.17
C LEU A 90 -4.70 3.72 -0.88
N ALA A 91 -4.61 3.70 -2.21
CA ALA A 91 -4.69 2.48 -3.01
C ALA A 91 -3.52 1.53 -2.67
N PHE A 92 -2.30 2.06 -2.60
CA PHE A 92 -1.14 1.29 -2.17
C PHE A 92 -1.27 0.78 -0.73
N GLY A 93 -1.67 1.63 0.20
CA GLY A 93 -1.89 1.24 1.59
C GLY A 93 -2.96 0.15 1.72
N ALA A 94 -4.12 0.35 1.07
CA ALA A 94 -5.24 -0.59 1.06
C ALA A 94 -4.91 -1.92 0.39
N SER A 95 -4.00 -1.92 -0.60
CA SER A 95 -3.56 -3.14 -1.28
C SER A 95 -2.67 -4.05 -0.44
N GLY A 96 -2.10 -3.54 0.66
CA GLY A 96 -1.12 -4.24 1.49
C GLY A 96 0.33 -4.15 0.98
N VAL A 97 0.58 -3.54 -0.19
CA VAL A 97 1.94 -3.48 -0.75
C VAL A 97 2.92 -2.70 0.14
N THR A 98 2.43 -1.70 0.87
CA THR A 98 3.24 -0.91 1.82
C THR A 98 3.79 -1.77 2.96
N GLU A 99 3.01 -2.74 3.45
CA GLU A 99 3.45 -3.66 4.51
C GLU A 99 4.49 -4.64 3.99
N VAL A 100 4.26 -5.21 2.80
CA VAL A 100 5.23 -6.08 2.12
C VAL A 100 6.54 -5.35 1.89
N PHE A 101 6.49 -4.14 1.34
CA PHE A 101 7.68 -3.33 1.07
C PHE A 101 8.42 -2.98 2.36
N THR A 102 7.69 -2.59 3.41
CA THR A 102 8.27 -2.32 4.72
C THR A 102 8.94 -3.56 5.31
N SER A 103 8.33 -4.74 5.16
CA SER A 103 8.91 -6.01 5.60
C SER A 103 10.20 -6.33 4.86
N ILE A 104 10.23 -6.15 3.54
CA ILE A 104 11.42 -6.36 2.69
C ILE A 104 12.55 -5.40 3.10
N LEU A 105 12.25 -4.12 3.32
CA LEU A 105 13.25 -3.15 3.75
C LEU A 105 13.84 -3.45 5.14
N GLN A 106 13.07 -4.11 6.01
CA GLN A 106 13.54 -4.52 7.34
C GLN A 106 14.37 -5.79 7.31
N ASP A 107 14.14 -6.69 6.33
CA ASP A 107 14.85 -7.95 6.17
C ASP A 107 15.09 -8.27 4.68
N PRO A 108 16.07 -7.61 4.03
CA PRO A 108 16.37 -7.86 2.63
C PRO A 108 16.97 -9.25 2.38
N GLU A 109 17.57 -9.87 3.40
CA GLU A 109 18.11 -11.24 3.32
C GLU A 109 16.97 -12.25 3.17
N ALA A 110 15.84 -12.03 3.86
CA ALA A 110 14.65 -12.87 3.70
C ALA A 110 14.13 -12.88 2.27
N LEU A 111 14.16 -11.74 1.56
CA LEU A 111 13.76 -11.69 0.14
C LEU A 111 14.76 -12.44 -0.75
N ALA A 112 16.07 -12.30 -0.49
CA ALA A 112 17.10 -13.02 -1.25
C ALA A 112 17.06 -14.53 -1.05
N GLU A 113 16.57 -15.00 0.10
CA GLU A 113 16.37 -16.42 0.41
C GLU A 113 14.96 -16.93 0.02
N SER A 114 14.06 -16.03 -0.40
CA SER A 114 12.69 -16.40 -0.80
C SER A 114 12.70 -17.24 -2.06
N THR A 115 11.88 -18.28 -2.08
CA THR A 115 11.62 -19.07 -3.28
C THR A 115 10.56 -18.37 -4.15
N PRO A 116 10.48 -18.69 -5.45
CA PRO A 116 9.38 -18.21 -6.29
C PRO A 116 8.00 -18.50 -5.70
N GLU A 117 7.83 -19.65 -5.02
CA GLU A 117 6.59 -19.99 -4.34
C GLU A 117 6.26 -19.04 -3.17
N ASP A 118 7.26 -18.59 -2.40
CA ASP A 118 7.06 -17.62 -1.32
C ASP A 118 6.61 -16.26 -1.86
N LEU A 119 7.18 -15.84 -3.00
CA LEU A 119 6.80 -14.60 -3.68
C LEU A 119 5.37 -14.67 -4.22
N VAL A 120 4.97 -15.80 -4.80
CA VAL A 120 3.58 -16.01 -5.25
C VAL A 120 2.61 -15.96 -4.06
N GLU A 121 2.95 -16.57 -2.91
CA GLU A 121 2.11 -16.48 -1.71
C GLU A 121 1.97 -15.04 -1.22
N ILE A 122 3.03 -14.24 -1.27
CA ILE A 122 2.97 -12.81 -0.95
C ILE A 122 2.05 -12.08 -1.94
N LEU A 123 2.23 -12.28 -3.25
CA LEU A 123 1.42 -11.62 -4.28
C LEU A 123 -0.07 -11.99 -4.17
N ASP A 124 -0.40 -13.23 -3.80
CA ASP A 124 -1.78 -13.69 -3.56
C ASP A 124 -2.45 -12.96 -2.39
N THR A 125 -1.69 -12.33 -1.49
CA THR A 125 -2.25 -11.51 -0.40
C THR A 125 -2.52 -10.05 -0.79
N LEU A 126 -1.99 -9.59 -1.93
CA LEU A 126 -2.09 -8.22 -2.38
C LEU A 126 -3.33 -7.99 -3.26
N ASP A 127 -3.93 -6.80 -3.14
CA ASP A 127 -4.99 -6.34 -4.06
C ASP A 127 -4.31 -5.72 -5.30
N LEU A 128 -3.98 -6.55 -6.29
CA LEU A 128 -3.26 -6.12 -7.50
C LEU A 128 -4.03 -5.07 -8.32
N ASP A 129 -5.37 -5.08 -8.26
CA ASP A 129 -6.19 -4.08 -8.92
C ASP A 129 -5.96 -2.70 -8.29
N LEU A 130 -5.98 -2.61 -6.95
CA LEU A 130 -5.66 -1.36 -6.24
C LEU A 130 -4.23 -0.89 -6.49
N ILE A 131 -3.26 -1.82 -6.58
CA ILE A 131 -1.88 -1.47 -6.91
C ILE A 131 -1.82 -0.81 -8.30
N ALA A 132 -2.45 -1.41 -9.30
CA ALA A 132 -2.47 -0.89 -10.66
C ALA A 132 -3.18 0.47 -10.74
N GLU A 133 -4.28 0.66 -10.01
CA GLU A 133 -4.97 1.94 -9.88
C GLU A 133 -4.07 3.00 -9.24
N GLY A 134 -3.37 2.67 -8.16
CA GLY A 134 -2.41 3.55 -7.49
C GLY A 134 -1.27 3.97 -8.42
N THR A 135 -0.69 3.02 -9.16
CA THR A 135 0.33 3.30 -10.17
C THR A 135 -0.17 4.27 -11.25
N THR A 136 -1.37 4.04 -11.79
CA THR A 136 -1.96 4.89 -12.83
C THR A 136 -2.14 6.34 -12.34
N LEU A 137 -2.51 6.52 -11.07
CA LEU A 137 -2.65 7.83 -10.44
C LEU A 137 -1.30 8.53 -10.28
N ILE A 138 -0.24 7.81 -9.91
CA ILE A 138 1.13 8.35 -9.87
C ILE A 138 1.60 8.77 -11.27
N GLU A 139 1.44 7.92 -12.28
CA GLU A 139 1.81 8.25 -13.66
C GLU A 139 1.07 9.50 -14.17
N SER A 140 -0.22 9.62 -13.84
CA SER A 140 -1.05 10.79 -14.16
C SER A 140 -0.53 12.07 -13.48
N ALA A 141 -0.15 11.99 -12.21
CA ALA A 141 0.40 13.11 -11.47
C ALA A 141 1.77 13.54 -12.03
N VAL A 142 2.65 12.58 -12.37
CA VAL A 142 3.94 12.85 -13.02
C VAL A 142 3.74 13.51 -14.39
N ALA A 143 2.82 13.00 -15.20
CA ALA A 143 2.50 13.58 -16.51
C ALA A 143 1.94 15.01 -16.40
N ALA A 144 1.32 15.35 -15.27
CA ALA A 144 0.86 16.70 -14.94
C ALA A 144 1.95 17.59 -14.32
N GLU A 145 3.21 17.13 -14.28
CA GLU A 145 4.36 17.83 -13.66
C GLU A 145 4.17 18.10 -12.16
N ALA A 146 3.39 17.27 -11.45
CA ALA A 146 3.24 17.36 -10.00
C ALA A 146 4.52 16.92 -9.27
N GLU A 147 4.76 17.47 -8.09
CA GLU A 147 5.83 17.02 -7.20
C GLU A 147 5.40 15.71 -6.53
N VAL A 148 6.00 14.60 -6.94
CA VAL A 148 5.71 13.26 -6.40
C VAL A 148 6.82 12.85 -5.46
N ALA A 149 6.47 12.31 -4.29
CA ALA A 149 7.46 11.90 -3.31
C ALA A 149 8.24 10.66 -3.80
N ALA A 150 9.54 10.62 -3.51
CA ALA A 150 10.41 9.49 -3.89
C ALA A 150 9.85 8.10 -3.48
N PRO A 151 9.29 7.89 -2.26
CA PRO A 151 8.70 6.61 -1.91
C PRO A 151 7.54 6.19 -2.83
N GLN A 152 6.72 7.15 -3.29
CA GLN A 152 5.60 6.87 -4.20
C GLN A 152 6.10 6.45 -5.58
N LEU A 153 7.13 7.13 -6.10
CA LEU A 153 7.77 6.77 -7.37
C LEU A 153 8.40 5.37 -7.31
N ILE A 154 9.12 5.07 -6.23
CA ILE A 154 9.73 3.75 -6.01
C ILE A 154 8.65 2.67 -5.97
N LEU A 155 7.57 2.90 -5.22
CA LEU A 155 6.49 1.95 -5.06
C LEU A 155 5.76 1.71 -6.39
N ALA A 156 5.37 2.77 -7.09
CA ALA A 156 4.76 2.68 -8.41
C ALA A 156 5.65 1.94 -9.41
N SER A 157 6.96 2.23 -9.42
CA SER A 157 7.92 1.55 -10.29
C SER A 157 8.03 0.05 -9.98
N ALA A 158 8.11 -0.32 -8.70
CA ALA A 158 8.14 -1.71 -8.28
C ALA A 158 6.85 -2.45 -8.69
N SER A 159 5.70 -1.79 -8.58
CA SER A 159 4.42 -2.31 -9.03
C SER A 159 4.36 -2.55 -10.54
N ILE A 160 4.88 -1.62 -11.35
CA ILE A 160 4.96 -1.79 -12.81
C ILE A 160 5.87 -2.97 -13.16
N ILE A 161 7.04 -3.08 -12.51
CA ILE A 161 7.98 -4.19 -12.74
C ILE A 161 7.33 -5.54 -12.38
N ALA A 162 6.61 -5.61 -11.26
CA ALA A 162 5.90 -6.83 -10.88
C ALA A 162 4.80 -7.21 -11.89
N SER A 163 4.04 -6.23 -12.38
CA SER A 163 3.05 -6.45 -13.45
C SER A 163 3.70 -6.91 -14.76
N ALA A 164 4.82 -6.30 -15.15
CA ALA A 164 5.59 -6.70 -16.32
C ALA A 164 6.11 -8.14 -16.19
N ALA A 165 6.60 -8.52 -15.01
CA ALA A 165 7.04 -9.89 -14.72
C ALA A 165 5.90 -10.91 -14.84
N ASP A 166 4.72 -10.61 -14.31
CA ASP A 166 3.55 -11.49 -14.44
C ASP A 166 3.15 -11.71 -15.91
N GLU A 167 3.12 -10.63 -16.70
CA GLU A 167 2.78 -10.70 -18.14
C GLU A 167 3.83 -11.45 -18.97
N ALA A 168 5.12 -11.32 -18.62
CA ALA A 168 6.20 -12.07 -19.23
C ALA A 168 6.20 -13.56 -18.83
N GLY A 169 5.43 -13.95 -17.81
CA GLY A 169 5.40 -15.32 -17.27
C GLY A 169 6.47 -15.61 -16.22
N GLY A 170 7.05 -14.56 -15.62
CA GLY A 170 8.03 -14.63 -14.54
C GLY A 170 9.13 -13.56 -14.64
N PHE A 171 9.82 -13.31 -13.53
CA PHE A 171 10.95 -12.35 -13.50
C PHE A 171 12.13 -12.83 -14.37
N GLU A 172 12.31 -14.14 -14.53
CA GLU A 172 13.36 -14.71 -15.36
C GLU A 172 13.18 -14.41 -16.85
N GLU A 173 11.93 -14.29 -17.30
CA GLU A 173 11.59 -14.01 -18.70
C GLU A 173 11.78 -12.52 -19.04
N LEU A 174 11.85 -11.62 -18.05
CA LEU A 174 12.21 -10.23 -18.31
C LEU A 174 13.60 -10.08 -18.93
N ALA A 175 14.52 -11.01 -18.65
CA ALA A 175 15.87 -11.01 -19.22
C ALA A 175 15.94 -11.57 -20.65
N THR A 176 14.85 -12.16 -21.15
CA THR A 176 14.77 -12.80 -22.47
C THR A 176 13.98 -11.98 -23.50
N LEU A 177 13.39 -10.85 -23.08
CA LEU A 177 12.61 -9.95 -23.93
C LEU A 177 13.41 -9.46 -25.15
N ASP A 178 12.76 -9.42 -26.32
CA ASP A 178 13.31 -8.91 -27.57
C ASP A 178 12.52 -7.67 -28.02
N GLU A 179 13.19 -6.51 -28.10
CA GLU A 179 12.62 -5.25 -28.60
C GLU A 179 12.04 -5.34 -30.03
N ASN A 180 12.42 -6.37 -30.79
CA ASN A 180 11.93 -6.60 -32.14
C ASN A 180 10.74 -7.57 -32.18
N ASP A 181 10.42 -8.27 -31.08
CA ASP A 181 9.25 -9.14 -31.00
C ASP A 181 8.01 -8.32 -30.60
N PRO A 182 6.98 -8.22 -31.46
CA PRO A 182 5.76 -7.52 -31.11
C PRO A 182 5.00 -8.14 -29.93
N ALA A 183 5.30 -9.37 -29.52
CA ALA A 183 4.73 -9.97 -28.31
C ALA A 183 5.29 -9.35 -27.02
N ASP A 184 6.53 -8.85 -27.06
CA ASP A 184 7.24 -8.32 -25.89
C ASP A 184 7.07 -6.80 -25.73
N ALA A 185 6.55 -6.14 -26.76
CA ALA A 185 6.45 -4.67 -26.82
C ALA A 185 5.69 -4.05 -25.63
N GLU A 186 4.60 -4.67 -25.17
CA GLU A 186 3.81 -4.16 -24.04
C GLU A 186 4.58 -4.26 -22.70
N VAL A 187 5.28 -5.38 -22.48
CA VAL A 187 6.11 -5.58 -21.29
C VAL A 187 7.29 -4.60 -21.29
N ILE A 188 7.91 -4.37 -22.45
CA ILE A 188 9.00 -3.40 -22.60
C ILE A 188 8.52 -1.97 -22.32
N ASP A 189 7.38 -1.54 -22.87
CA ASP A 189 6.79 -0.22 -22.61
C ASP A 189 6.59 0.02 -21.11
N LYS A 190 6.13 -1.00 -20.38
CA LYS A 190 5.99 -0.95 -18.91
C LYS A 190 7.33 -0.79 -18.22
N LEU A 191 8.34 -1.58 -18.58
CA LEU A 191 9.67 -1.48 -17.98
C LEU A 191 10.31 -0.11 -18.24
N GLU A 192 10.09 0.48 -19.42
CA GLU A 192 10.50 1.85 -19.72
C GLU A 192 9.77 2.88 -18.85
N SER A 193 8.45 2.73 -18.63
CA SER A 193 7.70 3.59 -17.70
C SER A 193 8.25 3.49 -16.26
N ALA A 194 8.50 2.27 -15.77
CA ALA A 194 9.12 2.06 -14.45
C ALA A 194 10.51 2.72 -14.37
N GLN A 195 11.33 2.59 -15.42
CA GLN A 195 12.64 3.23 -15.48
C GLN A 195 12.51 4.76 -15.50
N GLN A 196 11.53 5.31 -16.21
CA GLN A 196 11.26 6.75 -16.23
C GLN A 196 10.87 7.26 -14.84
N LEU A 197 9.99 6.56 -14.12
CA LEU A 197 9.60 6.91 -12.75
C LEU A 197 10.79 6.83 -11.79
N LEU A 198 11.62 5.79 -11.88
CA LEU A 198 12.86 5.68 -11.09
C LEU A 198 13.85 6.80 -11.41
N GLY A 199 13.98 7.17 -12.69
CA GLY A 199 14.84 8.28 -13.12
C GLY A 199 14.36 9.65 -12.66
N ALA A 200 13.06 9.80 -12.35
CA ALA A 200 12.49 11.01 -11.76
C ALA A 200 12.82 11.16 -10.27
N VAL A 201 13.36 10.13 -9.61
CA VAL A 201 13.82 10.25 -8.23
C VAL A 201 15.17 10.98 -8.20
N GLU A 202 15.13 12.30 -8.03
CA GLU A 202 16.32 13.17 -8.09
C GLU A 202 17.26 13.08 -6.86
N ASP A 203 17.09 12.11 -5.96
CA ASP A 203 17.85 12.04 -4.71
C ASP A 203 19.08 11.11 -4.82
N GLU A 204 20.27 11.59 -4.39
CA GLU A 204 21.54 10.85 -4.43
C GLU A 204 21.46 9.48 -3.75
N GLY A 205 20.49 9.28 -2.84
CA GLY A 205 20.23 8.00 -2.17
C GLY A 205 19.55 6.92 -3.03
N THR A 206 18.97 7.26 -4.18
CA THR A 206 18.34 6.24 -5.05
C THR A 206 19.32 5.45 -5.88
N ALA A 207 20.45 6.04 -6.26
CA ALA A 207 21.55 5.28 -6.87
C ALA A 207 22.02 4.17 -5.90
N ASP A 208 22.14 4.47 -4.61
CA ASP A 208 22.50 3.50 -3.57
C ASP A 208 21.40 2.42 -3.38
N LEU A 209 20.11 2.79 -3.46
CA LEU A 209 19.00 1.82 -3.37
C LEU A 209 18.96 0.89 -4.59
N LEU A 210 19.10 1.42 -5.81
CA LEU A 210 19.14 0.64 -7.05
C LEU A 210 20.38 -0.26 -7.09
N GLU A 211 21.53 0.24 -6.65
CA GLU A 211 22.75 -0.56 -6.49
C GLU A 211 22.58 -1.65 -5.41
N MET A 212 21.92 -1.34 -4.30
CA MET A 212 21.62 -2.32 -3.23
C MET A 212 20.65 -3.41 -3.70
N LEU A 213 19.67 -3.07 -4.54
CA LEU A 213 18.75 -4.04 -5.15
C LEU A 213 19.40 -4.84 -6.28
N GLY A 214 20.60 -4.46 -6.73
CA GLY A 214 21.35 -5.19 -7.77
C GLY A 214 20.69 -5.17 -9.14
N ILE A 215 19.78 -4.22 -9.40
CA ILE A 215 19.04 -4.11 -10.65
C ILE A 215 19.83 -3.21 -11.62
N ASP A 216 20.53 -3.83 -12.57
CA ASP A 216 21.19 -3.12 -13.68
C ASP A 216 20.21 -2.99 -14.86
N PHE A 217 19.51 -1.86 -14.95
CA PHE A 217 18.57 -1.54 -16.05
C PHE A 217 19.26 -1.11 -17.36
N SER A 218 20.53 -1.50 -17.58
CA SER A 218 21.19 -1.33 -18.87
C SER A 218 20.56 -2.24 -19.93
N PHE A 219 19.35 -1.94 -20.40
CA PHE A 219 18.84 -2.46 -21.67
C PHE A 219 19.75 -1.91 -22.77
N GLY A 220 20.54 -2.80 -23.37
CA GLY A 220 21.61 -2.41 -24.30
C GLY A 220 21.04 -1.71 -25.53
N GLY A 221 21.41 -0.44 -25.72
CA GLY A 221 21.13 0.31 -26.94
C GLY A 221 22.06 0.01 -28.12
#